data_AF-A0A2V9MFE7-F1
#
_entry.id   AF-A0A2V9MFE7-F1
#
_cell.length_a   1.000
_cell.length_b   1.000
_cell.length_c   1.000
_cell.angle_alpha   90.00
_cell.angle_beta   90.00
_cell.angle_gamma   90.00
#
_symmetry.space_group_name_H-M   'P 1'
#
loop_
_entity.id
_entity.type
_entity.pdbx_description
1 polymer ?
#
loop_
_entity_poly.entity_id
_entity_poly.type
_entity_poly.pdbx_seq_one_letter_code
_entity_poly.pdbx_strand_id
1 'polypeptide(L)'
;MSDSNPEDDRQQRIQRALNEAKKRELKKKYDMDFSEGKSELPPDLEGDWLNHIEEFERQYQSGKRTTVREFIGDPSVKPVAEIAPGELEAELNKLLDLLESRNIAVDFLCEVESLEAYRFIAEELMDEEMDDIHVEGMTQHFIYEEFHPNDEYDAKQSTEHFLHSLLNRNTEFLLGAFSKEELYDANGSPITLDEMKTSVDDFLATVAMINNSEINVTRCRVEGDYATVEAETSWEGLNAETMAIVSASGPSAIRLKRSPYGGWDVVQAKVAGWN
;
A
#
# COMPACT_ATOMS: atom_id res chain seq x y z
N MET A 1 12.16 20.36 34.76
CA MET A 1 11.29 21.47 34.30
C MET A 1 12.18 22.34 33.45
N SER A 2 12.08 22.22 32.12
CA SER A 2 12.86 23.03 31.19
C SER A 2 12.25 24.42 31.11
N ASP A 3 13.03 25.45 31.47
CA ASP A 3 12.70 26.85 31.20
C ASP A 3 12.60 27.03 29.67
N SER A 4 11.39 26.98 29.10
CA SER A 4 11.20 27.47 27.74
C SER A 4 11.30 28.99 27.75
N ASN A 5 12.15 29.54 26.88
CA ASN A 5 12.35 30.97 26.76
C ASN A 5 11.03 31.62 26.30
N PRO A 6 10.47 32.63 27.00
CA PRO A 6 9.18 33.25 26.63
C PRO A 6 9.12 33.79 25.19
N GLU A 7 10.29 34.10 24.62
CA GLU A 7 10.42 34.57 23.23
C GLU A 7 10.26 33.43 22.21
N ASP A 8 10.73 32.23 22.53
CA ASP A 8 10.56 31.00 21.74
C ASP A 8 9.08 30.57 21.73
N ASP A 9 8.43 30.58 22.90
CA ASP A 9 6.99 30.34 23.05
C ASP A 9 6.14 31.29 22.18
N ARG A 10 6.56 32.56 22.06
CA ARG A 10 5.87 33.54 21.22
C ARG A 10 6.09 33.25 19.73
N GLN A 11 7.31 32.90 19.34
CA GLN A 11 7.65 32.61 17.95
C GLN A 11 6.92 31.36 17.45
N GLN A 12 6.88 30.29 18.25
CA GLN A 12 6.11 29.08 17.93
C GLN A 12 4.61 29.36 17.75
N ARG A 13 4.01 30.24 18.57
CA ARG A 13 2.60 30.62 18.41
C ARG A 13 2.35 31.38 17.12
N ILE A 14 3.26 32.26 16.73
CA ILE A 14 3.18 32.99 15.46
C ILE A 14 3.28 32.01 14.29
N GLN A 15 4.25 31.09 14.32
CA GLN A 15 4.43 30.12 13.24
C GLN A 15 3.22 29.20 13.09
N ARG A 16 2.63 28.72 14.20
CA ARG A 16 1.38 27.94 14.15
C ARG A 16 0.24 28.73 13.50
N ALA A 17 0.10 30.01 13.79
CA ALA A 17 -0.92 30.84 13.17
C ALA A 17 -0.68 31.03 11.66
N LEU A 18 0.57 31.12 11.22
CA LEU A 18 0.94 31.16 9.80
C LEU A 18 0.62 29.83 9.11
N ASN A 19 0.96 28.69 9.70
CA ASN A 19 0.63 27.36 9.16
C ASN A 19 -0.89 27.19 9.00
N GLU A 20 -1.67 27.58 10.01
CA GLU A 20 -3.14 27.52 9.92
C GLU A 20 -3.73 28.47 8.87
N ALA A 21 -3.08 29.61 8.62
CA ALA A 21 -3.48 30.49 7.52
C ALA A 21 -3.16 29.86 6.16
N LYS A 22 -1.98 29.25 6.03
CA LYS A 22 -1.54 28.58 4.80
C LYS A 22 -2.39 27.35 4.47
N LYS A 23 -2.72 26.50 5.44
CA LYS A 23 -3.68 25.39 5.25
C LYS A 23 -5.02 25.86 4.70
N ARG A 24 -5.55 26.97 5.22
CA ARG A 24 -6.82 27.57 4.72
C ARG A 24 -6.69 28.08 3.29
N GLU A 25 -5.54 28.64 2.93
CA GLU A 25 -5.25 29.06 1.56
C GLU A 25 -5.16 27.86 0.61
N LEU A 26 -4.40 26.82 0.99
CA LEU A 26 -4.26 25.59 0.22
C LEU A 26 -5.60 24.88 0.02
N LYS A 27 -6.39 24.74 1.08
CA LYS A 27 -7.76 24.23 1.00
C LYS A 27 -8.61 25.00 0.00
N LYS A 28 -8.53 26.33 0.00
CA LYS A 28 -9.30 27.15 -0.93
C LYS A 28 -8.81 27.04 -2.38
N LYS A 29 -7.50 26.94 -2.59
CA LYS A 29 -6.86 27.02 -3.91
C LYS A 29 -6.84 25.68 -4.64
N TYR A 30 -6.70 24.59 -3.89
CA TYR A 30 -6.46 23.25 -4.39
C TYR A 30 -7.49 22.22 -3.89
N ASP A 31 -8.53 22.66 -3.16
CA ASP A 31 -9.55 21.80 -2.54
C ASP A 31 -8.99 20.74 -1.59
N MET A 32 -7.83 21.04 -0.98
CA MET A 32 -7.15 20.13 -0.06
C MET A 32 -7.90 20.01 1.26
N ASP A 33 -7.92 18.79 1.81
CA ASP A 33 -8.36 18.56 3.18
C ASP A 33 -7.19 18.26 4.10
N PHE A 34 -7.26 18.81 5.31
CA PHE A 34 -6.28 18.60 6.36
C PHE A 34 -7.01 18.04 7.56
N SER A 35 -6.41 17.06 8.24
CA SER A 35 -7.00 16.45 9.42
C SER A 35 -7.28 17.51 10.50
N GLU A 36 -8.43 17.39 11.15
CA GLU A 36 -8.80 18.25 12.26
C GLU A 36 -7.97 17.86 13.50
N GLY A 37 -7.10 18.75 13.95
CA GLY A 37 -6.26 18.49 15.12
C GLY A 37 -5.05 19.42 15.22
N LYS A 38 -4.35 19.38 16.35
CA LYS A 38 -3.02 19.99 16.44
C LYS A 38 -2.04 19.07 15.73
N SER A 39 -1.29 19.63 14.79
CA SER A 39 -0.12 18.94 14.25
C SER A 39 0.87 18.60 15.38
N GLU A 40 1.34 17.36 15.36
CA GLU A 40 2.39 16.86 16.24
C GLU A 40 3.78 17.33 15.77
N LEU A 41 3.88 17.86 14.55
CA LEU A 41 5.12 18.41 14.02
C LEU A 41 5.49 19.73 14.73
N PRO A 42 6.80 19.97 14.93
CA PRO A 42 7.30 21.30 15.24
C PRO A 42 6.78 22.33 14.21
N PRO A 43 6.36 23.54 14.65
CA PRO A 43 5.72 24.51 13.76
C PRO A 43 6.55 24.88 12.52
N ASP A 44 7.88 24.96 12.66
CA ASP A 44 8.75 25.31 11.54
C ASP A 44 8.77 24.19 10.48
N LEU A 45 8.88 22.93 10.92
CA LEU A 45 8.85 21.76 10.03
C LEU A 45 7.50 21.60 9.33
N GLU A 46 6.39 21.87 10.02
CA GLU A 46 5.08 21.91 9.38
C GLU A 46 5.00 23.04 8.34
N GLY A 47 5.60 24.19 8.61
CA GLY A 47 5.67 25.29 7.65
C GLY A 47 6.42 24.91 6.37
N ASP A 48 7.57 24.26 6.51
CA ASP A 48 8.36 23.74 5.39
C ASP A 48 7.60 22.66 4.61
N TRP A 49 6.95 21.73 5.30
CA TRP A 49 6.09 20.74 4.68
C TRP A 49 4.96 21.39 3.86
N LEU A 50 4.27 22.40 4.41
CA LEU A 50 3.23 23.15 3.68
C LEU A 50 3.79 23.88 2.46
N ASN A 51 5.05 24.33 2.49
CA ASN A 51 5.72 24.92 1.33
C ASN A 51 5.93 23.87 0.23
N HIS A 52 6.40 22.67 0.58
CA HIS A 52 6.57 21.58 -0.38
C HIS A 52 5.25 21.14 -1.00
N ILE A 53 4.19 21.04 -0.20
CA ILE A 53 2.83 20.73 -0.69
C ILE A 53 2.33 21.80 -1.66
N GLU A 54 2.49 23.08 -1.34
CA GLU A 54 2.10 24.16 -2.26
C GLU A 54 2.84 24.09 -3.59
N GLU A 55 4.15 23.82 -3.53
CA GLU A 55 4.99 23.74 -4.71
C GLU A 55 4.65 22.52 -5.58
N PHE A 56 4.40 21.37 -4.95
CA PHE A 56 3.87 20.18 -5.62
C PHE A 56 2.57 20.51 -6.37
N GLU A 57 1.58 21.05 -5.67
CA GLU A 57 0.27 21.37 -6.24
C GLU A 57 0.37 22.39 -7.38
N ARG A 58 1.26 23.39 -7.24
CA ARG A 58 1.53 24.37 -8.29
C ARG A 58 2.12 23.72 -9.54
N GLN A 59 3.04 22.77 -9.39
CA GLN A 59 3.64 22.05 -10.52
C GLN A 59 2.65 21.04 -11.12
N TYR A 60 1.92 20.30 -10.30
CA TYR A 60 0.89 19.36 -10.72
C TYR A 60 -0.21 20.04 -11.55
N GLN A 61 -0.69 21.21 -11.13
CA GLN A 61 -1.66 22.01 -11.91
C GLN A 61 -1.15 22.46 -13.28
N SER A 62 0.16 22.52 -13.50
CA SER A 62 0.71 22.83 -14.82
C SER A 62 0.44 21.71 -15.83
N GLY A 63 0.23 20.48 -15.35
CA GLY A 63 0.02 19.29 -16.17
C GLY A 63 1.20 18.98 -17.10
N LYS A 64 2.39 19.48 -16.78
CA LYS A 64 3.59 19.23 -17.59
C LYS A 64 3.98 17.77 -17.43
N ARG A 65 4.07 17.08 -18.58
CA ARG A 65 4.50 15.68 -18.68
C ARG A 65 5.88 15.63 -19.32
N THR A 66 6.63 14.59 -18.97
CA THR A 66 7.95 14.27 -19.54
C THR A 66 8.16 12.75 -19.46
N THR A 67 9.18 12.21 -20.10
CA THR A 67 9.55 10.80 -19.88
C THR A 67 10.54 10.66 -18.74
N VAL A 68 10.64 9.47 -18.14
CA VAL A 68 11.69 9.16 -17.16
C VAL A 68 13.08 9.52 -17.71
N ARG A 69 13.36 9.20 -18.98
CA ARG A 69 14.61 9.53 -19.67
C ARG A 69 14.90 11.02 -19.68
N GLU A 70 13.93 11.82 -20.10
CA GLU A 70 14.07 13.28 -20.16
C GLU A 70 14.23 13.87 -18.76
N PHE A 71 13.46 13.39 -17.79
CA PHE A 71 13.49 13.83 -16.39
C PHE A 71 14.88 13.66 -15.75
N ILE A 72 15.56 12.54 -16.04
CA ILE A 72 16.90 12.27 -15.51
C ILE A 72 18.04 12.90 -16.34
N GLY A 73 17.71 13.62 -17.42
CA GLY A 73 18.64 14.39 -18.24
C GLY A 73 19.17 13.68 -19.49
N ASP A 74 18.38 12.76 -20.06
CA ASP A 74 18.65 12.00 -21.29
C ASP A 74 20.02 11.26 -21.30
N PRO A 75 20.26 10.37 -20.34
CA PRO A 75 21.50 9.61 -20.27
C PRO A 75 21.56 8.55 -21.36
N SER A 76 22.77 8.27 -21.84
CA SER A 76 23.03 7.14 -22.73
C SER A 76 23.00 5.84 -21.92
N VAL A 77 21.91 5.07 -22.09
CA VAL A 77 21.73 3.74 -21.49
C VAL A 77 21.87 2.70 -22.60
N LYS A 78 22.64 1.63 -22.34
CA LYS A 78 22.82 0.55 -23.31
C LYS A 78 21.58 -0.35 -23.33
N PRO A 79 21.14 -0.81 -24.51
CA PRO A 79 20.18 -1.91 -24.60
C PRO A 79 20.74 -3.17 -23.94
N VAL A 80 19.87 -4.03 -23.40
CA VAL A 80 20.30 -5.23 -22.67
C VAL A 80 21.14 -6.17 -23.56
N ALA A 81 20.83 -6.19 -24.87
CA ALA A 81 21.52 -7.00 -25.86
C ALA A 81 23.01 -6.62 -26.08
N GLU A 82 23.42 -5.41 -25.65
CA GLU A 82 24.78 -4.91 -25.79
C GLU A 82 25.64 -5.14 -24.52
N ILE A 83 25.05 -5.73 -23.48
CA ILE A 83 25.71 -5.94 -22.18
C ILE A 83 26.28 -7.36 -22.11
N ALA A 84 27.55 -7.46 -21.74
CA ALA A 84 28.15 -8.77 -21.51
C ALA A 84 27.57 -9.40 -20.22
N PRO A 85 27.32 -10.72 -20.17
CA PRO A 85 26.70 -11.36 -19.00
C PRO A 85 27.45 -11.12 -17.67
N GLY A 86 28.78 -10.98 -17.70
CA GLY A 86 29.59 -10.70 -16.51
C GLY A 86 29.56 -9.23 -16.04
N GLU A 87 28.93 -8.34 -16.79
CA GLU A 87 28.85 -6.89 -16.51
C GLU A 87 27.43 -6.45 -16.11
N LEU A 88 26.43 -7.30 -16.30
CA LEU A 88 25.01 -6.99 -16.09
C LEU A 88 24.71 -6.40 -14.71
N GLU A 89 25.17 -7.06 -13.65
CA GLU A 89 25.00 -6.58 -12.27
C GLU A 89 25.60 -5.19 -12.06
N ALA A 90 26.77 -4.94 -12.64
CA ALA A 90 27.43 -3.64 -12.50
C ALA A 90 26.70 -2.55 -13.29
N GLU A 91 26.14 -2.86 -14.46
CA GLU A 91 25.35 -1.91 -15.24
C GLU A 91 23.98 -1.65 -14.61
N LEU A 92 23.33 -2.67 -14.02
CA LEU A 92 22.08 -2.51 -13.26
C LEU A 92 22.27 -1.59 -12.05
N ASN A 93 23.29 -1.83 -11.23
CA ASN A 93 23.57 -0.97 -10.07
C ASN A 93 23.84 0.49 -10.50
N LYS A 94 24.60 0.72 -11.57
CA LYS A 94 24.82 2.08 -12.09
C LYS A 94 23.54 2.75 -12.55
N LEU A 95 22.62 2.00 -13.16
CA LEU A 95 21.35 2.52 -13.65
C LEU A 95 20.42 2.87 -12.48
N LEU A 96 20.38 2.04 -11.43
CA LEU A 96 19.66 2.33 -10.19
C LEU A 96 20.25 3.54 -9.46
N ASP A 97 21.57 3.62 -9.30
CA ASP A 97 22.26 4.77 -8.68
C ASP A 97 21.96 6.07 -9.45
N LEU A 98 21.88 5.99 -10.78
CA LEU A 98 21.54 7.13 -11.63
C LEU A 98 20.10 7.61 -11.37
N LEU A 99 19.13 6.69 -11.34
CA LEU A 99 17.74 7.01 -11.02
C LEU A 99 17.62 7.60 -9.61
N GLU A 100 18.25 6.98 -8.61
CA GLU A 100 18.23 7.44 -7.22
C GLU A 100 18.82 8.86 -7.09
N SER A 101 19.94 9.14 -7.78
CA SER A 101 20.55 10.48 -7.81
C SER A 101 19.65 11.57 -8.40
N ARG A 102 18.58 11.15 -9.08
CA ARG A 102 17.54 12.01 -9.67
C ARG A 102 16.19 11.89 -8.97
N ASN A 103 16.18 11.33 -7.76
CA ASN A 103 14.98 11.08 -6.94
C ASN A 103 13.94 10.21 -7.65
N ILE A 104 14.39 9.21 -8.40
CA ILE A 104 13.54 8.12 -8.88
C ILE A 104 13.95 6.83 -8.18
N ALA A 105 12.99 6.14 -7.58
CA ALA A 105 13.16 4.81 -7.03
C ALA A 105 12.34 3.81 -7.86
N VAL A 106 12.91 2.61 -8.05
CA VAL A 106 12.23 1.49 -8.70
C VAL A 106 12.12 0.37 -7.69
N ASP A 107 10.89 0.00 -7.37
CA ASP A 107 10.56 -1.02 -6.39
C ASP A 107 10.12 -2.30 -7.10
N PHE A 108 10.57 -3.44 -6.56
CA PHE A 108 10.19 -4.78 -6.99
C PHE A 108 9.55 -5.50 -5.81
N LEU A 109 8.25 -5.80 -5.91
CA LEU A 109 7.52 -6.47 -4.83
C LEU A 109 7.81 -7.97 -4.79
N CYS A 110 8.21 -8.53 -5.94
CA CYS A 110 8.64 -9.92 -6.09
C CYS A 110 10.12 -10.02 -6.49
N GLU A 111 10.67 -11.23 -6.37
CA GLU A 111 12.00 -11.52 -6.91
C GLU A 111 11.98 -11.40 -8.44
N VAL A 112 12.83 -10.52 -8.96
CA VAL A 112 13.02 -10.30 -10.40
C VAL A 112 14.49 -10.50 -10.72
N GLU A 113 14.76 -11.33 -11.74
CA GLU A 113 16.11 -11.57 -12.21
C GLU A 113 16.75 -10.27 -12.72
N SER A 114 18.03 -10.05 -12.42
CA SER A 114 18.74 -8.81 -12.78
C SER A 114 18.69 -8.46 -14.26
N LEU A 115 18.60 -9.48 -15.13
CA LEU A 115 18.45 -9.28 -16.57
C LEU A 115 17.12 -8.61 -16.91
N GLU A 116 16.05 -9.07 -16.26
CA GLU A 116 14.71 -8.55 -16.48
C GLU A 116 14.55 -7.17 -15.83
N ALA A 117 15.07 -6.98 -14.61
CA ALA A 117 15.10 -5.68 -13.96
C ALA A 117 15.83 -4.63 -14.82
N TYR A 118 17.01 -4.98 -15.37
CA TYR A 118 17.74 -4.06 -16.26
C TYR A 118 16.95 -3.77 -17.54
N ARG A 119 16.42 -4.82 -18.20
CA ARG A 119 15.66 -4.69 -19.44
C ARG A 119 14.43 -3.79 -19.24
N PHE A 120 13.65 -4.04 -18.20
CA PHE A 120 12.50 -3.22 -17.84
C PHE A 120 12.90 -1.75 -17.69
N ILE A 121 13.93 -1.46 -16.88
CA ILE A 121 14.33 -0.08 -16.65
C ILE A 121 14.81 0.56 -17.96
N ALA A 122 15.76 -0.05 -18.66
CA ALA A 122 16.44 0.55 -19.81
C ALA A 122 15.55 0.68 -21.05
N GLU A 123 14.63 -0.27 -21.27
CA GLU A 123 13.87 -0.43 -22.52
C GLU A 123 12.38 -0.13 -22.39
N GLU A 124 11.83 -0.10 -21.17
CA GLU A 124 10.42 0.25 -20.94
C GLU A 124 10.31 1.52 -20.08
N LEU A 125 10.78 1.47 -18.83
CA LEU A 125 10.55 2.55 -17.86
C LEU A 125 11.12 3.88 -18.31
N MET A 126 12.29 3.88 -18.95
CA MET A 126 12.91 5.11 -19.46
C MET A 126 12.00 5.91 -20.40
N ASP A 127 11.11 5.25 -21.13
CA ASP A 127 10.21 5.90 -22.08
C ASP A 127 8.78 6.09 -21.51
N GLU A 128 8.56 5.70 -20.25
CA GLU A 128 7.30 5.92 -19.53
C GLU A 128 7.07 7.41 -19.24
N GLU A 129 5.83 7.86 -19.42
CA GLU A 129 5.45 9.24 -19.13
C GLU A 129 5.20 9.44 -17.63
N MET A 130 5.74 10.54 -17.10
CA MET A 130 5.58 10.95 -15.71
C MET A 130 5.23 12.44 -15.62
N ASP A 131 4.78 12.87 -14.44
CA ASP A 131 4.61 14.29 -14.16
C ASP A 131 5.98 14.93 -13.96
N ASP A 132 6.22 16.06 -14.63
CA ASP A 132 7.46 16.81 -14.53
C ASP A 132 7.47 17.67 -13.26
N ILE A 133 7.59 16.97 -12.13
CA ILE A 133 7.53 17.54 -10.79
C ILE A 133 8.89 17.43 -10.11
N HIS A 134 9.46 18.59 -9.79
CA HIS A 134 10.71 18.76 -9.06
C HIS A 134 10.45 19.47 -7.73
N VAL A 135 10.26 18.69 -6.67
CA VAL A 135 10.14 19.18 -5.29
C VAL A 135 11.31 18.63 -4.48
N GLU A 136 12.00 19.50 -3.73
CA GLU A 136 13.14 19.10 -2.91
C GLU A 136 12.72 18.05 -1.87
N GLY A 137 13.46 16.94 -1.80
CA GLY A 137 13.18 15.83 -0.91
C GLY A 137 12.03 14.91 -1.33
N MET A 138 11.41 15.13 -2.50
CA MET A 138 10.41 14.22 -3.07
C MET A 138 11.10 13.18 -3.97
N THR A 139 10.81 11.90 -3.71
CA THR A 139 11.20 10.77 -4.57
C THR A 139 9.97 10.26 -5.30
N GLN A 140 10.10 10.04 -6.60
CA GLN A 140 9.08 9.40 -7.42
C GLN A 140 9.34 7.90 -7.45
N HIS A 141 8.31 7.10 -7.16
CA HIS A 141 8.41 5.65 -7.09
C HIS A 141 7.71 5.02 -8.28
N PHE A 142 8.37 4.02 -8.88
CA PHE A 142 7.78 3.13 -9.87
C PHE A 142 7.83 1.71 -9.34
N ILE A 143 6.70 1.02 -9.36
CA ILE A 143 6.64 -0.38 -8.92
C ILE A 143 6.58 -1.26 -10.17
N TYR A 144 7.53 -2.19 -10.31
CA TYR A 144 7.61 -3.09 -11.47
C TYR A 144 6.28 -3.82 -11.74
N GLU A 145 5.61 -4.30 -10.69
CA GLU A 145 4.34 -5.02 -10.77
C GLU A 145 3.16 -4.15 -11.25
N GLU A 146 3.27 -2.82 -11.30
CA GLU A 146 2.26 -1.96 -11.96
C GLU A 146 2.31 -2.09 -13.49
N PHE A 147 3.47 -2.47 -14.04
CA PHE A 147 3.71 -2.69 -15.46
C PHE A 147 3.62 -4.17 -15.84
N HIS A 148 4.09 -5.04 -14.94
CA HIS A 148 4.12 -6.48 -15.10
C HIS A 148 3.39 -7.16 -13.94
N PRO A 149 2.03 -7.15 -13.92
CA PRO A 149 1.25 -7.63 -12.80
C PRO A 149 1.58 -9.06 -12.39
N ASN A 150 1.60 -9.30 -11.07
CA ASN A 150 1.83 -10.61 -10.49
C ASN A 150 0.60 -11.09 -9.72
N ASP A 151 -0.27 -11.81 -10.43
CA ASP A 151 -1.52 -12.33 -9.89
C ASP A 151 -1.36 -13.18 -8.65
N GLU A 152 -0.29 -13.98 -8.59
CA GLU A 152 -0.04 -14.84 -7.45
C GLU A 152 0.29 -14.01 -6.22
N TYR A 153 1.13 -12.99 -6.38
CA TYR A 153 1.47 -12.04 -5.33
C TYR A 153 0.24 -11.25 -4.87
N ASP A 154 -0.52 -10.68 -5.80
CA ASP A 154 -1.70 -9.86 -5.49
C ASP A 154 -2.77 -10.67 -4.74
N ALA A 155 -2.99 -11.92 -5.14
CA ALA A 155 -3.92 -12.83 -4.47
C ALA A 155 -3.45 -13.16 -3.04
N LYS A 156 -2.14 -13.37 -2.84
CA LYS A 156 -1.57 -13.60 -1.50
C LYS A 156 -1.72 -12.36 -0.61
N GLN A 157 -1.36 -11.18 -1.11
CA GLN A 157 -1.49 -9.92 -0.38
C GLN A 157 -2.96 -9.62 -0.02
N SER A 158 -3.88 -9.81 -0.96
CA SER A 158 -5.32 -9.65 -0.70
C SER A 158 -5.81 -10.61 0.39
N THR A 159 -5.32 -11.84 0.40
CA THR A 159 -5.61 -12.84 1.43
C THR A 159 -5.05 -12.45 2.80
N GLU A 160 -3.79 -12.01 2.86
CA GLU A 160 -3.15 -11.56 4.10
C GLU A 160 -3.88 -10.34 4.67
N HIS A 161 -4.17 -9.34 3.84
CA HIS A 161 -4.94 -8.15 4.23
C HIS A 161 -6.33 -8.52 4.75
N PHE A 162 -7.03 -9.45 4.09
CA PHE A 162 -8.31 -9.94 4.54
C PHE A 162 -8.23 -10.61 5.92
N LEU A 163 -7.30 -11.57 6.08
CA LEU A 163 -7.12 -12.30 7.34
C LEU A 163 -6.68 -11.38 8.47
N HIS A 164 -5.77 -10.43 8.22
CA HIS A 164 -5.40 -9.41 9.20
C HIS A 164 -6.57 -8.50 9.55
N SER A 165 -7.37 -8.06 8.58
CA SER A 165 -8.55 -7.23 8.84
C SER A 165 -9.59 -7.95 9.68
N LEU A 166 -9.82 -9.24 9.41
CA LEU A 166 -10.69 -10.09 10.21
C LEU A 166 -10.19 -10.21 11.66
N LEU A 167 -8.94 -10.64 11.85
CA LEU A 167 -8.40 -10.94 13.17
C LEU A 167 -8.13 -9.67 14.00
N ASN A 168 -7.83 -8.54 13.36
CA ASN A 168 -7.70 -7.23 14.03
C ASN A 168 -9.03 -6.49 14.18
N ARG A 169 -10.16 -7.09 13.77
CA ARG A 169 -11.50 -6.49 13.82
C ARG A 169 -11.63 -5.18 13.04
N ASN A 170 -10.87 -5.01 11.97
CA ASN A 170 -10.97 -3.85 11.09
C ASN A 170 -12.14 -4.03 10.12
N THR A 171 -13.37 -3.89 10.63
CA THR A 171 -14.61 -4.24 9.92
C THR A 171 -14.85 -3.41 8.66
N GLU A 172 -14.39 -2.15 8.62
CA GLU A 172 -14.57 -1.29 7.45
C GLU A 172 -13.82 -1.86 6.23
N PHE A 173 -12.54 -2.19 6.40
CA PHE A 173 -11.72 -2.79 5.34
C PHE A 173 -12.13 -4.23 5.04
N LEU A 174 -12.50 -4.99 6.06
CA LEU A 174 -12.95 -6.38 5.91
C LEU A 174 -14.16 -6.50 4.97
N LEU A 175 -15.16 -5.63 5.13
CA LEU A 175 -16.36 -5.69 4.30
C LEU A 175 -16.10 -5.22 2.86
N GLY A 176 -15.11 -4.35 2.66
CA GLY A 176 -14.65 -3.94 1.34
C GLY A 176 -13.94 -5.06 0.56
N ALA A 177 -13.37 -6.04 1.27
CA ALA A 177 -12.64 -7.15 0.65
C ALA A 177 -13.56 -8.22 0.02
N PHE A 178 -14.85 -8.27 0.37
CA PHE A 178 -15.76 -9.26 -0.19
C PHE A 178 -16.26 -8.86 -1.57
N SER A 179 -16.39 -9.86 -2.45
CA SER A 179 -17.09 -9.69 -3.71
C SER A 179 -18.56 -9.33 -3.45
N LYS A 180 -19.11 -8.46 -4.31
CA LYS A 180 -20.53 -8.08 -4.27
C LYS A 180 -21.43 -9.14 -4.92
N GLU A 181 -20.84 -10.06 -5.67
CA GLU A 181 -21.51 -11.11 -6.43
C GLU A 181 -20.81 -12.45 -6.20
N GLU A 182 -21.50 -13.58 -6.44
CA GLU A 182 -20.90 -14.92 -6.36
C GLU A 182 -20.20 -15.20 -5.02
N LEU A 183 -20.83 -14.83 -3.91
CA LEU A 183 -20.37 -15.19 -2.57
C LEU A 183 -20.80 -16.60 -2.20
N TYR A 184 -19.95 -17.30 -1.45
CA TYR A 184 -20.19 -18.65 -0.96
C TYR A 184 -19.83 -18.77 0.52
N ASP A 185 -20.58 -19.61 1.24
CA ASP A 185 -20.22 -20.02 2.60
C ASP A 185 -18.98 -20.94 2.60
N ALA A 186 -18.50 -21.30 3.78
CA ALA A 186 -17.34 -22.19 3.96
C ALA A 186 -17.47 -23.59 3.31
N ASN A 187 -18.70 -24.02 3.02
CA ASN A 187 -19.03 -25.30 2.41
C ASN A 187 -19.23 -25.20 0.89
N GLY A 188 -19.22 -23.98 0.33
CA GLY A 188 -19.40 -23.72 -1.09
C GLY A 188 -20.87 -23.50 -1.50
N SER A 189 -21.78 -23.28 -0.55
CA SER A 189 -23.17 -22.91 -0.85
C SER A 189 -23.24 -21.41 -1.15
N PRO A 190 -23.98 -20.98 -2.20
CA PRO A 190 -24.15 -19.56 -2.49
C PRO A 190 -24.83 -18.82 -1.32
N ILE A 191 -24.30 -17.66 -0.96
CA ILE A 191 -24.85 -16.77 0.07
C ILE A 191 -24.88 -15.33 -0.43
N THR A 192 -25.65 -14.49 0.25
CA THR A 192 -25.70 -13.04 0.05
C THR A 192 -24.61 -12.33 0.86
N LEU A 193 -24.33 -11.08 0.51
CA LEU A 193 -23.41 -10.25 1.28
C LEU A 193 -23.89 -10.01 2.72
N ASP A 194 -25.20 -9.94 2.94
CA ASP A 194 -25.75 -9.75 4.29
C ASP A 194 -25.62 -11.01 5.16
N GLU A 195 -25.73 -12.20 4.57
CA GLU A 195 -25.43 -13.47 5.24
C GLU A 195 -23.94 -13.58 5.58
N MET A 196 -23.04 -13.17 4.66
CA MET A 196 -21.60 -13.12 4.94
C MET A 196 -21.27 -12.14 6.08
N LYS A 197 -21.84 -10.93 6.05
CA LYS A 197 -21.71 -9.94 7.13
C LYS A 197 -22.17 -10.50 8.47
N THR A 198 -23.33 -11.15 8.48
CA THR A 198 -23.86 -11.78 9.70
C THR A 198 -22.89 -12.84 10.24
N SER A 199 -22.32 -13.67 9.37
CA SER A 199 -21.31 -14.67 9.78
C SER A 199 -20.06 -14.04 10.39
N VAL A 200 -19.57 -12.94 9.82
CA VAL A 200 -18.45 -12.16 10.37
C VAL A 200 -18.82 -11.57 11.73
N ASP A 201 -19.97 -10.93 11.84
CA ASP A 201 -20.44 -10.30 13.08
C ASP A 201 -20.63 -11.32 14.20
N ASP A 202 -21.19 -12.49 13.88
CA ASP A 202 -21.36 -13.60 14.82
C ASP A 202 -20.01 -14.08 15.34
N PHE A 203 -19.02 -14.28 14.46
CA PHE A 203 -17.67 -14.64 14.87
C PHE A 203 -17.05 -13.56 15.78
N LEU A 204 -17.09 -12.30 15.36
CA LEU A 204 -16.53 -11.18 16.12
C LEU A 204 -17.28 -10.87 17.43
N ALA A 205 -18.52 -11.32 17.57
CA ALA A 205 -19.29 -11.25 18.81
C ALA A 205 -18.85 -12.31 19.83
N THR A 206 -18.34 -13.46 19.39
CA THR A 206 -17.89 -14.54 20.31
C THR A 206 -16.53 -14.27 20.94
N VAL A 207 -15.68 -13.48 20.27
CA VAL A 207 -14.31 -13.16 20.71
C VAL A 207 -14.27 -11.68 21.07
N ALA A 208 -13.95 -11.28 22.30
CA ALA A 208 -13.84 -9.88 22.71
C ALA A 208 -12.60 -9.20 22.11
N MET A 209 -11.46 -9.90 22.12
CA MET A 209 -10.21 -9.41 21.54
C MET A 209 -9.39 -10.58 21.02
N ILE A 210 -8.59 -10.33 19.99
CA ILE A 210 -7.51 -11.22 19.54
C ILE A 210 -6.20 -10.50 19.87
N ASN A 211 -5.33 -11.18 20.61
CA ASN A 211 -4.06 -10.60 21.09
C ASN A 211 -2.88 -11.04 20.24
N ASN A 212 -2.91 -12.29 19.78
CA ASN A 212 -1.87 -12.89 18.97
C ASN A 212 -2.52 -13.55 17.76
N SER A 213 -1.97 -13.30 16.58
CA SER A 213 -2.35 -13.99 15.36
C SER A 213 -1.12 -14.24 14.49
N GLU A 214 -1.02 -15.44 13.95
CA GLU A 214 -0.03 -15.80 12.95
C GLU A 214 -0.75 -16.29 11.69
N ILE A 215 -0.30 -15.78 10.54
CA ILE A 215 -0.79 -16.16 9.22
C ILE A 215 0.44 -16.57 8.42
N ASN A 216 0.43 -17.77 7.88
CA ASN A 216 1.48 -18.26 7.00
C ASN A 216 0.87 -18.80 5.72
N VAL A 217 0.96 -18.03 4.63
CA VAL A 217 0.49 -18.48 3.32
C VAL A 217 1.35 -19.63 2.83
N THR A 218 0.73 -20.79 2.63
CA THR A 218 1.43 -22.02 2.23
C THR A 218 1.34 -22.28 0.74
N ARG A 219 0.28 -21.79 0.08
CA ARG A 219 0.06 -22.03 -1.34
C ARG A 219 -0.85 -20.98 -1.96
N CYS A 220 -0.57 -20.64 -3.21
CA CYS A 220 -1.50 -19.91 -4.07
C CYS A 220 -1.66 -20.67 -5.38
N ARG A 221 -2.88 -20.67 -5.94
CA ARG A 221 -3.17 -21.14 -7.29
C ARG A 221 -4.06 -20.13 -7.99
N VAL A 222 -3.62 -19.65 -9.15
CA VAL A 222 -4.40 -18.77 -10.01
C VAL A 222 -4.92 -19.57 -11.20
N GLU A 223 -6.23 -19.52 -11.44
CA GLU A 223 -6.95 -20.24 -12.48
C GLU A 223 -7.90 -19.28 -13.19
N GLY A 224 -7.38 -18.56 -14.19
CA GLY A 224 -8.12 -17.53 -14.93
C GLY A 224 -8.47 -16.34 -14.05
N ASP A 225 -9.78 -16.11 -13.84
CA ASP A 225 -10.29 -15.01 -13.02
C ASP A 225 -10.43 -15.36 -11.54
N TYR A 226 -10.00 -16.56 -11.13
CA TYR A 226 -10.09 -17.03 -9.76
C TYR A 226 -8.71 -17.36 -9.19
N ALA A 227 -8.57 -17.16 -7.89
CA ALA A 227 -7.43 -17.67 -7.15
C ALA A 227 -7.90 -18.44 -5.91
N THR A 228 -7.11 -19.41 -5.48
CA THR A 228 -7.27 -20.08 -4.18
C THR A 228 -5.97 -19.96 -3.41
N VAL A 229 -6.04 -19.35 -2.23
CA VAL A 229 -4.91 -19.16 -1.34
C VAL A 229 -5.14 -20.01 -0.08
N GLU A 230 -4.20 -20.89 0.19
CA GLU A 230 -4.17 -21.73 1.38
C GLU A 230 -3.17 -21.12 2.37
N ALA A 231 -3.54 -21.07 3.64
CA ALA A 231 -2.69 -20.56 4.71
C ALA A 231 -2.85 -21.41 5.98
N GLU A 232 -1.80 -21.51 6.78
CA GLU A 232 -1.93 -21.93 8.17
C GLU A 232 -2.22 -20.68 9.00
N THR A 233 -3.31 -20.70 9.76
CA THR A 233 -3.71 -19.59 10.62
C THR A 233 -3.76 -20.06 12.06
N SER A 234 -3.21 -19.26 12.97
CA SER A 234 -3.41 -19.44 14.40
C SER A 234 -3.72 -18.12 15.08
N TRP A 235 -4.57 -18.15 16.10
CA TRP A 235 -4.85 -16.98 16.90
C TRP A 235 -5.26 -17.35 18.33
N GLU A 236 -5.00 -16.42 19.24
CA GLU A 236 -5.41 -16.48 20.64
C GLU A 236 -6.11 -15.17 21.02
N GLY A 237 -7.23 -15.31 21.73
CA GLY A 237 -8.07 -14.21 22.15
C GLY A 237 -8.80 -14.47 23.45
N LEU A 238 -9.71 -13.57 23.79
CA LEU A 238 -10.61 -13.72 24.94
C LEU A 238 -12.03 -13.92 24.46
N ASN A 239 -12.74 -14.88 25.03
CA ASN A 239 -14.17 -15.05 24.77
C ASN A 239 -14.96 -13.87 25.35
N ALA A 240 -15.92 -13.35 24.60
CA ALA A 240 -16.64 -12.13 24.95
C ALA A 240 -17.54 -12.26 26.19
N GLU A 241 -18.07 -13.44 26.47
CA GLU A 241 -18.98 -13.66 27.61
C GLU A 241 -18.24 -14.08 28.87
N THR A 242 -17.28 -14.97 28.73
CA THR A 242 -16.60 -15.63 29.87
C THR A 242 -15.27 -14.99 30.24
N MET A 243 -14.70 -14.16 29.34
CA MET A 243 -13.33 -13.65 29.43
C MET A 243 -12.25 -14.74 29.52
N ALA A 244 -12.60 -16.01 29.23
CA ALA A 244 -11.64 -17.09 29.16
C ALA A 244 -10.79 -16.99 27.90
N ILE A 245 -9.55 -17.49 27.97
CA ILE A 245 -8.68 -17.61 26.79
C ILE A 245 -9.32 -18.61 25.83
N VAL A 246 -9.44 -18.21 24.57
CA VAL A 246 -9.86 -19.05 23.45
C VAL A 246 -8.82 -18.95 22.35
N SER A 247 -8.59 -20.06 21.66
CA SER A 247 -7.61 -20.14 20.59
C SER A 247 -8.09 -21.05 19.50
N ALA A 248 -7.74 -20.73 18.26
CA ALA A 248 -7.90 -21.65 17.13
C ALA A 248 -6.62 -21.71 16.31
N SER A 249 -6.35 -22.88 15.75
CA SER A 249 -5.25 -23.10 14.83
C SER A 249 -5.63 -24.16 13.82
N GLY A 250 -5.27 -23.91 12.56
CA GLY A 250 -5.43 -24.89 11.50
C GLY A 250 -5.41 -24.27 10.10
N PRO A 251 -5.75 -25.09 9.09
CA PRO A 251 -5.75 -24.65 7.71
C PRO A 251 -6.90 -23.69 7.43
N SER A 252 -6.56 -22.60 6.77
CA SER A 252 -7.48 -21.62 6.19
C SER A 252 -7.37 -21.67 4.67
N ALA A 253 -8.48 -21.42 3.98
CA ALA A 253 -8.54 -21.35 2.53
C ALA A 253 -9.42 -20.19 2.11
N ILE A 254 -8.86 -19.28 1.32
CA ILE A 254 -9.55 -18.12 0.77
C ILE A 254 -9.64 -18.30 -0.73
N ARG A 255 -10.85 -18.23 -1.27
CA ARG A 255 -11.09 -18.18 -2.70
C ARG A 255 -11.37 -16.74 -3.09
N LEU A 256 -10.68 -16.31 -4.13
CA LEU A 256 -10.73 -14.96 -4.65
C LEU A 256 -11.23 -14.97 -6.09
N LYS A 257 -11.80 -13.84 -6.51
CA LYS A 257 -12.14 -13.54 -7.90
C LYS A 257 -11.57 -12.17 -8.25
N ARG A 258 -11.10 -12.00 -9.48
CA ARG A 258 -10.64 -10.68 -9.95
C ARG A 258 -11.75 -9.66 -9.83
N SER A 259 -11.42 -8.51 -9.23
CA SER A 259 -12.35 -7.40 -9.16
C SER A 259 -12.38 -6.68 -10.51
N PRO A 260 -13.56 -6.25 -11.00
CA PRO A 260 -13.64 -5.36 -12.16
C PRO A 260 -13.04 -3.97 -11.88
N TYR A 261 -12.77 -3.65 -10.61
CA TYR A 261 -12.15 -2.39 -10.18
C TYR A 261 -10.63 -2.51 -9.93
N GLY A 262 -10.02 -3.66 -10.24
CA GLY A 262 -8.63 -3.97 -9.94
C GLY A 262 -8.46 -4.76 -8.63
N GLY A 263 -7.45 -5.63 -8.57
CA GLY A 263 -7.19 -6.49 -7.42
C GLY A 263 -8.08 -7.75 -7.35
N TRP A 264 -8.18 -8.32 -6.15
CA TRP A 264 -8.84 -9.60 -5.87
C TRP A 264 -9.87 -9.49 -4.75
N ASP A 265 -11.12 -9.84 -5.05
CA ASP A 265 -12.23 -9.86 -4.11
C ASP A 265 -12.41 -11.26 -3.51
N VAL A 266 -12.68 -11.35 -2.20
CA VAL A 266 -12.99 -12.58 -1.49
C VAL A 266 -14.39 -13.07 -1.89
N VAL A 267 -14.45 -14.25 -2.50
CA VAL A 267 -15.71 -14.93 -2.84
C VAL A 267 -16.06 -16.05 -1.86
N GLN A 268 -15.07 -16.59 -1.16
CA GLN A 268 -15.27 -17.62 -0.15
C GLN A 268 -14.13 -17.56 0.87
N ALA A 269 -14.47 -17.65 2.15
CA ALA A 269 -13.50 -17.73 3.23
C ALA A 269 -13.80 -18.94 4.11
N LYS A 270 -12.76 -19.73 4.39
CA LYS A 270 -12.76 -20.76 5.40
C LYS A 270 -11.57 -20.52 6.31
N VAL A 271 -11.80 -20.06 7.54
CA VAL A 271 -10.71 -19.68 8.45
C VAL A 271 -10.73 -20.52 9.72
N ALA A 272 -9.56 -20.86 10.26
CA ALA A 272 -9.49 -21.59 11.53
C ALA A 272 -10.18 -20.80 12.66
N GLY A 273 -11.18 -21.42 13.30
CA GLY A 273 -11.94 -20.81 14.39
C GLY A 273 -13.09 -19.89 13.98
N TRP A 274 -13.25 -19.60 12.68
CA TRP A 274 -14.41 -18.91 12.11
C TRP A 274 -14.99 -19.78 11.01
N ASN A 275 -16.10 -20.49 11.29
CA ASN A 275 -17.14 -21.05 10.38
C ASN A 275 -18.21 -21.77 11.21
#